data_AF-A0A4P7RL13-F1
#
_entry.id   AF-A0A4P7RL13-F1
#
_cell.length_a   1.000
_cell.length_b   1.000
_cell.length_c   1.000
_cell.angle_alpha   90.00
_cell.angle_beta   90.00
_cell.angle_gamma   90.00
#
_symmetry.space_group_name_H-M   'P 1'
#
loop_
_entity.id
_entity.type
_entity.pdbx_description
1 polymer ?
#
loop_
_entity_poly.entity_id
_entity_poly.type
_entity_poly.pdbx_seq_one_letter_code
_entity_poly.pdbx_strand_id
1 'polypeptide(L)'
;MTWTRISDNWIQIVDDLELSHDAELFHIRALILCNQILSDGQIKAKTIARLGVEFDDVDAILSELVDKLDWAPLDGGNYQIPWDGQEKAGVVKERQRQSGIRKERWNEKKNALNASRNGVNTPDQGNAVPNAERNAVENAPPSLPFPSRPNQGKGKGIVVPPSDSSGGPSSPSVTPEDESGASSTEGETSAPPDKNSELYGLVPRKKRE
;
A
#
# COMPACT_ATOMS: atom_id res chain seq x y z
N MET A 1 11.73 1.51 5.58
CA MET A 1 10.47 2.08 5.07
C MET A 1 9.63 0.92 4.58
N THR A 2 8.37 0.86 4.98
CA THR A 2 7.39 -0.09 4.43
C THR A 2 6.64 0.61 3.31
N TRP A 3 6.22 -0.16 2.31
CA TRP A 3 5.38 0.29 1.21
C TRP A 3 4.16 -0.63 1.19
N THR A 4 3.00 -0.07 0.89
CA THR A 4 1.77 -0.86 0.69
C THR A 4 1.59 -1.04 -0.79
N ARG A 5 1.43 -2.29 -1.23
CA ARG A 5 1.06 -2.57 -2.61
C ARG A 5 -0.44 -2.41 -2.76
N ILE A 6 -0.88 -1.73 -3.80
CA ILE A 6 -2.26 -1.82 -4.28
C ILE A 6 -2.16 -2.42 -5.67
N SER A 7 -3.07 -3.31 -6.03
CA SER A 7 -3.05 -3.93 -7.36
C SER A 7 -3.35 -2.89 -8.42
N ASP A 8 -2.72 -3.00 -9.59
CA ASP A 8 -2.95 -2.05 -10.69
C ASP A 8 -4.38 -2.16 -11.23
N ASN A 9 -5.02 -3.32 -11.05
CA ASN A 9 -6.43 -3.55 -11.39
C ASN A 9 -7.41 -3.27 -10.24
N TRP A 10 -6.97 -2.57 -9.18
CA TRP A 10 -7.80 -2.34 -7.99
C TRP A 10 -9.13 -1.65 -8.30
N ILE A 11 -9.11 -0.66 -9.19
CA ILE A 11 -10.32 0.07 -9.60
C ILE A 11 -11.30 -0.89 -10.27
N GLN A 12 -10.82 -1.76 -11.17
CA GLN A 12 -11.66 -2.76 -11.82
C GLN A 12 -12.21 -3.77 -10.81
N ILE A 13 -11.40 -4.22 -9.84
CA ILE A 13 -11.87 -5.12 -8.78
C ILE A 13 -12.98 -4.47 -7.95
N VAL A 14 -12.83 -3.19 -7.60
CA VAL A 14 -13.84 -2.43 -6.85
C VAL A 14 -15.14 -2.29 -7.64
N ASP A 15 -15.04 -1.95 -8.93
CA ASP A 15 -16.21 -1.83 -9.82
C ASP A 15 -16.89 -3.19 -10.05
N ASP A 16 -16.12 -4.25 -10.34
CA ASP A 16 -16.62 -5.61 -10.62
C ASP A 16 -17.28 -6.24 -9.39
N LEU A 17 -16.80 -5.94 -8.19
CA LEU A 17 -17.40 -6.40 -6.92
C LEU A 17 -18.50 -5.46 -6.41
N GLU A 18 -18.76 -4.34 -7.10
CA GLU A 18 -19.67 -3.29 -6.66
C GLU A 18 -19.41 -2.85 -5.21
N LEU A 19 -18.13 -2.69 -4.83
CA LEU A 19 -17.74 -2.42 -3.45
C LEU A 19 -18.19 -1.01 -3.03
N SER A 20 -18.75 -0.86 -1.82
CA SER A 20 -19.05 0.47 -1.30
C SER A 20 -17.78 1.30 -1.10
N HIS A 21 -17.90 2.62 -1.26
CA HIS A 21 -16.76 3.54 -1.11
C HIS A 21 -16.12 3.44 0.29
N ASP A 22 -16.95 3.27 1.32
CA ASP A 22 -16.46 3.13 2.69
C ASP A 22 -15.72 1.80 2.90
N ALA A 23 -16.19 0.71 2.31
CA ALA A 23 -15.49 -0.57 2.33
C ALA A 23 -14.15 -0.51 1.58
N GLU A 24 -14.11 0.14 0.42
CA GLU A 24 -12.86 0.40 -0.31
C GLU A 24 -11.85 1.15 0.56
N LEU A 25 -12.26 2.28 1.14
CA LEU A 25 -11.40 3.12 1.96
C LEU A 25 -10.96 2.39 3.23
N PHE A 26 -11.88 1.65 3.87
CA PHE A 26 -11.59 0.84 5.04
C PHE A 26 -10.53 -0.22 4.71
N HIS A 27 -10.67 -0.93 3.58
CA HIS A 27 -9.71 -1.95 3.14
C HIS A 27 -8.30 -1.38 2.94
N ILE A 28 -8.17 -0.26 2.23
CA ILE A 28 -6.88 0.38 1.97
C ILE A 28 -6.22 0.81 3.28
N ARG A 29 -6.97 1.44 4.20
CA ARG A 29 -6.44 1.86 5.50
C ARG A 29 -6.02 0.67 6.36
N ALA A 30 -6.79 -0.41 6.31
CA ALA A 30 -6.50 -1.65 7.01
C ALA A 30 -5.20 -2.30 6.51
N LEU A 31 -4.98 -2.35 5.19
CA LEU A 31 -3.72 -2.79 4.58
C LEU A 31 -2.52 -1.94 5.03
N ILE A 32 -2.65 -0.61 4.95
CA ILE A 32 -1.60 0.33 5.39
C ILE A 32 -1.24 0.07 6.85
N LEU A 33 -2.24 -0.09 7.70
CA LEU A 33 -2.02 -0.30 9.12
C LEU A 33 -1.30 -1.64 9.39
N CYS A 34 -1.72 -2.72 8.73
CA CYS A 34 -1.06 -4.02 8.83
C CYS A 34 0.41 -3.96 8.41
N ASN A 35 0.72 -3.19 7.37
CA ASN A 35 2.10 -2.94 6.93
C ASN A 35 2.90 -2.08 7.92
N GLN A 36 2.27 -1.15 8.63
CA GLN A 36 2.94 -0.35 9.67
C GLN A 36 3.29 -1.19 10.90
N ILE A 37 2.37 -2.06 11.33
CA ILE A 37 2.55 -2.88 12.54
C ILE A 37 3.19 -4.25 12.26
N LEU A 38 3.40 -4.59 10.99
CA LEU A 38 4.00 -5.85 10.54
C LEU A 38 3.22 -7.07 11.05
N SER A 39 1.90 -7.09 10.83
CA SER A 39 0.97 -8.13 11.30
C SER A 39 0.56 -9.17 10.25
N ASP A 40 1.14 -9.15 9.05
CA ASP A 40 0.81 -10.11 7.98
C ASP A 40 -0.69 -10.21 7.68
N GLY A 41 -1.38 -9.07 7.67
CA GLY A 41 -2.81 -8.97 7.38
C GLY A 41 -3.74 -9.29 8.55
N GLN A 42 -3.21 -9.63 9.72
CA GLN A 42 -4.02 -9.82 10.92
C GLN A 42 -4.41 -8.48 11.55
N ILE A 43 -5.71 -8.30 11.77
CA ILE A 43 -6.28 -7.14 12.45
C ILE A 43 -7.01 -7.58 13.71
N LYS A 44 -6.64 -6.94 14.82
CA LYS A 44 -7.25 -7.20 16.11
C LYS A 44 -8.56 -6.44 16.28
N ALA A 45 -9.51 -6.98 17.02
CA ALA A 45 -10.80 -6.32 17.31
C ALA A 45 -10.64 -4.86 17.81
N LYS A 46 -9.69 -4.62 18.73
CA LYS A 46 -9.40 -3.26 19.22
C LYS A 46 -8.93 -2.31 18.11
N THR A 47 -8.20 -2.84 17.13
CA THR A 47 -7.71 -2.07 15.99
C THR A 47 -8.84 -1.75 15.03
N ILE A 48 -9.77 -2.68 14.80
CA ILE A 48 -10.99 -2.47 14.01
C ILE A 48 -11.84 -1.37 14.64
N ALA A 49 -12.09 -1.45 15.94
CA ALA A 49 -12.85 -0.43 16.67
C ALA A 49 -12.22 0.97 16.54
N ARG A 50 -10.89 1.06 16.51
CA ARG A 50 -10.18 2.32 16.29
C ARG A 50 -10.24 2.79 14.83
N LEU A 51 -10.13 1.87 13.88
CA LEU A 51 -10.18 2.19 12.45
C LEU A 51 -11.59 2.64 12.02
N GLY A 52 -12.60 2.02 12.62
CA GLY A 52 -14.02 2.24 12.38
C GLY A 52 -14.57 3.57 12.92
N VAL A 53 -13.81 4.35 13.70
CA VAL A 53 -14.29 5.61 14.32
C VAL A 53 -14.78 6.63 13.29
N GLU A 54 -14.25 6.59 12.06
CA GLU A 54 -14.59 7.52 10.99
C GLU A 54 -15.76 7.05 10.11
N PHE A 55 -16.35 5.89 10.39
CA PHE A 55 -17.37 5.25 9.56
C PHE A 55 -18.67 5.08 10.37
N ASP A 56 -19.81 5.24 9.71
CA ASP A 56 -21.12 5.20 10.38
C ASP A 56 -21.54 3.76 10.72
N ASP A 57 -21.29 2.80 9.82
CA ASP A 57 -21.70 1.40 9.99
C ASP A 57 -20.54 0.44 9.68
N VAL A 58 -19.69 0.23 10.68
CA VAL A 58 -18.51 -0.64 10.57
C VAL A 58 -18.91 -2.10 10.38
N ASP A 59 -20.03 -2.54 10.96
CA ASP A 59 -20.45 -3.94 10.87
C ASP A 59 -20.94 -4.27 9.45
N ALA A 60 -21.70 -3.36 8.82
CA ALA A 60 -22.06 -3.48 7.40
C ALA A 60 -20.81 -3.53 6.50
N ILE A 61 -19.86 -2.61 6.71
CA ILE A 61 -18.60 -2.59 5.97
C ILE A 61 -17.83 -3.91 6.12
N LEU A 62 -17.69 -4.43 7.34
CA LEU A 62 -16.98 -5.69 7.57
C LEU A 62 -17.70 -6.87 6.91
N SER A 63 -19.03 -6.93 6.99
CA SER A 63 -19.79 -7.98 6.30
C SER A 63 -19.59 -7.94 4.79
N GLU A 64 -19.56 -6.74 4.20
CA GLU A 64 -19.30 -6.56 2.77
C GLU A 64 -17.89 -7.01 2.38
N LEU A 65 -16.88 -6.67 3.19
CA LEU A 65 -15.49 -7.08 2.96
C LEU A 65 -15.28 -8.60 3.11
N VAL A 66 -16.01 -9.25 4.01
CA VAL A 66 -16.01 -10.71 4.16
C VAL A 66 -16.64 -11.38 2.95
N ASP A 67 -17.76 -10.84 2.45
CA ASP A 67 -18.49 -11.41 1.31
C ASP A 67 -17.77 -11.22 -0.03
N LYS A 68 -17.22 -10.03 -0.27
CA LYS A 68 -16.69 -9.63 -1.59
C LYS A 68 -15.18 -9.71 -1.73
N LEU A 69 -14.43 -9.49 -0.66
CA LEU A 69 -12.96 -9.39 -0.68
C LEU A 69 -12.27 -10.50 0.12
N ASP A 70 -12.97 -11.61 0.37
CA ASP A 70 -12.43 -12.79 1.06
C ASP A 70 -11.77 -12.47 2.42
N TRP A 71 -12.28 -11.48 3.16
CA TRP A 71 -11.82 -11.26 4.53
C TRP A 71 -12.22 -12.46 5.38
N ALA A 72 -11.25 -13.09 6.04
CA ALA A 72 -11.52 -14.23 6.89
C ALA A 72 -11.72 -13.78 8.34
N PRO A 73 -12.91 -13.99 8.95
CA PRO A 73 -13.10 -13.75 10.37
C PRO A 73 -12.29 -14.75 11.19
N LEU A 74 -11.73 -14.27 12.30
CA LEU A 74 -10.95 -15.04 13.26
C LEU A 74 -11.57 -14.91 14.66
N ASP A 75 -11.20 -15.83 15.55
CA ASP A 75 -11.70 -15.83 16.94
C ASP A 75 -11.47 -14.49 17.66
N GLY A 76 -12.48 -14.06 18.41
CA GLY A 76 -12.42 -12.86 19.25
C GLY A 76 -12.61 -11.54 18.49
N GLY A 77 -13.32 -11.55 17.35
CA GLY A 77 -13.58 -10.35 16.53
C GLY A 77 -12.35 -9.86 15.77
N ASN A 78 -11.39 -10.75 15.55
CA ASN A 78 -10.21 -10.48 14.74
C ASN A 78 -10.52 -10.83 13.28
N TYR A 79 -9.77 -10.26 12.34
CA TYR A 79 -9.95 -10.52 10.91
C TYR A 79 -8.59 -10.71 10.24
N GLN A 80 -8.56 -11.52 9.19
CA GLN A 80 -7.42 -11.72 8.31
C GLN A 80 -7.76 -11.18 6.92
N ILE A 81 -6.97 -10.20 6.48
CA ILE A 81 -7.04 -9.66 5.12
C ILE A 81 -6.28 -10.59 4.17
N PRO A 82 -6.73 -10.78 2.91
CA PRO A 82 -5.90 -11.33 1.85
C PRO A 82 -4.54 -10.64 1.76
N TRP A 83 -3.46 -11.43 1.78
CA TRP A 83 -2.09 -10.92 1.97
C TRP A 83 -1.08 -11.43 0.93
N ASP A 84 -1.57 -12.10 -0.11
CA ASP A 84 -0.79 -12.68 -1.21
C ASP A 84 0.04 -11.62 -1.98
N GLY A 85 -0.50 -10.41 -2.15
CA GLY A 85 0.18 -9.30 -2.83
C GLY A 85 1.19 -8.50 -2.00
N GLN A 86 1.30 -8.75 -0.69
CA GLN A 86 2.09 -7.93 0.25
C GLN A 86 3.41 -8.61 0.67
N GLU A 87 4.37 -7.79 1.09
CA GLU A 87 5.62 -8.30 1.67
C GLU A 87 5.38 -8.83 3.09
N LYS A 88 5.83 -10.05 3.39
CA LYS A 88 5.70 -10.64 4.73
C LYS A 88 6.55 -9.89 5.77
N ALA A 89 6.03 -9.73 6.97
CA ALA A 89 6.63 -9.08 8.12
C ALA A 89 8.04 -9.61 8.43
N GLY A 90 8.25 -10.92 8.31
CA GLY A 90 9.57 -11.53 8.51
C GLY A 90 10.63 -10.99 7.55
N VAL A 91 10.28 -10.83 6.27
CA VAL A 91 11.20 -10.30 5.23
C VAL A 91 11.50 -8.82 5.50
N VAL A 92 10.47 -8.04 5.85
CA VAL A 92 10.63 -6.63 6.20
C VAL A 92 11.52 -6.45 7.43
N LYS A 93 11.30 -7.22 8.50
CA LYS A 93 12.11 -7.17 9.74
C LYS A 93 13.57 -7.53 9.45
N GLU A 94 13.81 -8.56 8.63
CA GLU A 94 15.16 -8.93 8.24
C GLU A 94 15.86 -7.83 7.44
N ARG A 95 15.16 -7.23 6.46
CA ARG A 95 15.69 -6.08 5.70
C ARG A 95 16.01 -4.89 6.60
N GLN A 96 15.16 -4.60 7.59
CA GLN A 96 15.40 -3.55 8.57
C GLN A 96 16.64 -3.85 9.41
N ARG A 97 16.78 -5.09 9.90
CA ARG A 97 17.96 -5.55 10.65
C ARG A 97 19.25 -5.38 9.85
N GLN A 98 19.27 -5.85 8.60
CA GLN A 98 20.42 -5.72 7.71
C GLN A 98 20.76 -4.25 7.39
N SER A 99 19.75 -3.40 7.28
CA SER A 99 19.96 -1.96 7.09
C SER A 99 20.54 -1.29 8.35
N GLY A 100 20.14 -1.74 9.54
CA GLY A 100 20.72 -1.33 10.83
C GLY A 100 22.21 -1.67 10.90
N ILE A 101 22.57 -2.92 10.63
CA ILE A 101 23.97 -3.39 10.63
C ILE A 101 24.83 -2.58 9.65
N ARG A 102 24.32 -2.32 8.43
CA ARG A 102 25.03 -1.48 7.45
C ARG A 102 25.24 -0.06 7.96
N LYS A 103 24.24 0.52 8.61
CA LYS A 103 24.32 1.88 9.19
C LYS A 103 25.32 1.94 10.34
N GLU A 104 25.35 0.94 11.20
CA GLU A 104 26.33 0.81 12.29
C GLU A 104 27.76 0.75 11.74
N ARG A 105 28.03 -0.15 10.79
CA ARG A 105 29.36 -0.26 10.15
C ARG A 105 29.78 1.05 9.46
N TRP A 106 28.84 1.73 8.80
CA TRP A 106 29.12 3.02 8.18
C TRP A 106 29.45 4.09 9.23
N ASN A 107 28.71 4.14 10.34
CA ASN A 107 28.97 5.05 11.46
C ASN A 107 30.33 4.77 12.11
N GLU A 108 30.67 3.50 12.37
CA GLU A 108 31.97 3.10 12.93
C GLU A 108 33.12 3.56 12.04
N LYS A 109 33.04 3.30 10.73
CA LYS A 109 34.05 3.75 9.76
C LYS A 109 34.18 5.27 9.74
N LYS A 110 33.05 5.99 9.74
CA LYS A 110 33.03 7.46 9.78
C LYS A 110 33.66 7.99 11.07
N ASN A 111 33.35 7.39 12.22
CA ASN A 111 33.90 7.77 13.51
C ASN A 111 35.41 7.51 13.58
N ALA A 112 35.89 6.37 13.08
CA ALA A 112 37.32 6.05 13.01
C ALA A 112 38.09 7.07 12.14
N LEU A 113 37.54 7.43 10.98
CA LEU A 113 38.13 8.46 10.12
C LEU A 113 38.16 9.83 10.82
N ASN A 114 37.08 10.22 11.50
CA ASN A 114 37.04 11.48 12.25
C ASN A 114 38.01 11.49 13.43
N ALA A 115 38.14 10.39 14.17
CA ALA A 115 39.09 10.25 15.27
C ALA A 115 40.54 10.41 14.78
N SER A 116 40.88 9.82 13.62
CA SER A 116 42.20 9.99 13.01
C SER A 116 42.50 11.44 12.58
N ARG A 117 41.47 12.21 12.21
CA ARG A 117 41.60 13.63 11.83
C ARG A 117 41.72 14.56 13.04
N ASN A 118 41.01 14.25 14.13
CA ASN A 118 41.01 15.08 15.35
C ASN A 118 42.20 14.78 16.29
N GLY A 119 43.00 13.75 16.01
CA GLY A 119 44.26 13.47 16.72
C GLY A 119 45.41 14.42 16.38
N VAL A 120 45.27 15.26 15.34
CA VAL A 120 46.24 16.31 15.00
C VAL A 120 45.85 17.59 15.76
N ASN A 121 46.07 17.58 17.08
CA ASN A 121 46.21 18.81 17.86
C ASN A 121 47.62 19.38 17.62
N THR A 122 47.86 19.93 16.43
CA THR A 122 48.84 21.02 16.30
C THR A 122 48.06 22.32 16.41
N PRO A 123 48.17 23.06 17.52
CA PRO A 123 47.70 24.42 17.59
C PRO A 123 48.70 25.27 16.80
N ASP A 124 48.66 25.20 15.48
CA ASP A 124 49.47 26.11 14.67
C ASP A 124 48.72 26.49 13.39
N GLN A 125 48.29 27.75 13.42
CA GLN A 125 48.33 28.71 12.33
C GLN A 125 47.77 28.33 10.96
N GLY A 126 46.71 29.04 10.61
CA GLY A 126 46.63 29.68 9.29
C GLY A 126 46.52 28.74 8.09
N ASN A 127 45.32 28.27 7.81
CA ASN A 127 44.92 28.05 6.43
C ASN A 127 43.52 28.61 6.24
N ALA A 128 43.47 29.93 6.01
CA ALA A 128 42.36 30.56 5.32
C ALA A 128 42.18 29.82 3.99
N VAL A 129 41.02 29.18 3.82
CA VAL A 129 40.64 28.52 2.58
C VAL A 129 40.42 29.61 1.53
N PRO A 130 41.27 29.80 0.50
CA PRO A 130 41.02 30.77 -0.55
C PRO A 130 40.45 29.99 -1.73
N ASN A 131 39.20 29.51 -1.65
CA ASN A 131 38.52 28.95 -2.83
C ASN A 131 37.02 28.70 -2.68
N ALA A 132 36.30 29.58 -1.97
CA ALA A 132 34.84 29.56 -2.00
C ALA A 132 34.27 29.98 -3.39
N GLU A 133 35.03 30.74 -4.20
CA GLU A 133 34.51 31.31 -5.45
C GLU A 133 34.70 30.41 -6.69
N ARG A 134 35.64 29.45 -6.70
CA ARG A 134 35.89 28.61 -7.90
C ARG A 134 34.88 27.49 -8.10
N ASN A 135 34.27 26.96 -7.04
CA ASN A 135 33.30 25.86 -7.16
C ASN A 135 31.85 26.33 -7.40
N ALA A 136 31.58 27.64 -7.34
CA ALA A 136 30.24 28.18 -7.61
C ALA A 136 29.91 28.20 -9.12
N VAL A 137 30.91 28.16 -10.00
CA VAL A 137 30.72 28.30 -11.45
C VAL A 137 30.49 26.94 -12.15
N GLU A 138 31.01 25.84 -11.62
CA GLU A 138 30.92 24.52 -12.28
C GLU A 138 29.69 23.67 -11.88
N ASN A 139 28.96 24.05 -10.82
CA ASN A 139 27.77 23.32 -10.35
C ASN A 139 26.52 24.21 -10.24
N ALA A 140 26.42 25.26 -11.07
CA ALA A 140 25.13 25.91 -11.25
C ALA A 140 24.20 24.94 -12.01
N PRO A 141 23.03 24.57 -11.46
CA PRO A 141 22.07 23.78 -12.21
C PRO A 141 21.68 24.58 -13.48
N PRO A 142 21.52 23.93 -14.65
CA PRO A 142 21.05 24.62 -15.84
C PRO A 142 19.73 25.30 -15.50
N SER A 143 19.64 26.62 -15.74
CA SER A 143 18.40 27.37 -15.51
C SER A 143 17.30 26.75 -16.38
N LEU A 144 16.34 26.09 -15.75
CA LEU A 144 15.13 25.65 -16.44
C LEU A 144 14.46 26.89 -17.05
N PRO A 145 13.96 26.83 -18.30
CA PRO A 145 13.17 27.92 -18.84
C PRO A 145 11.97 28.14 -17.92
N PHE A 146 11.86 29.36 -17.39
CA PHE A 146 10.68 29.77 -16.62
C PHE A 146 9.44 29.49 -17.47
N PRO A 147 8.43 28.75 -16.97
CA PRO A 147 7.15 28.69 -17.64
C PRO A 147 6.63 30.12 -17.71
N SER A 148 6.57 30.67 -18.93
CA SER A 148 5.90 31.94 -19.17
C SER A 148 4.45 31.76 -18.75
N ARG A 149 4.10 32.35 -17.60
CA ARG A 149 2.69 32.44 -17.20
C ARG A 149 1.94 33.09 -18.36
N PRO A 150 0.82 32.53 -18.84
CA PRO A 150 -0.01 33.23 -19.79
C PRO A 150 -0.43 34.55 -19.14
N ASN A 151 -0.07 35.65 -19.79
CA ASN A 151 -0.45 37.00 -19.40
C ASN A 151 -1.94 37.02 -19.05
N GLN A 152 -2.26 37.52 -17.86
CA GLN A 152 -3.60 38.02 -17.57
C GLN A 152 -3.84 39.27 -18.42
N GLY A 153 -4.06 39.02 -19.72
CA GLY A 153 -4.52 39.98 -20.69
C GLY A 153 -5.99 40.26 -20.42
N LYS A 154 -6.23 41.37 -19.74
CA LYS A 154 -7.52 42.03 -19.60
C LYS A 154 -7.94 42.52 -20.99
N GLY A 155 -8.45 41.61 -21.82
CA GLY A 155 -8.90 41.88 -23.18
C GLY A 155 -10.41 41.79 -23.28
N LYS A 156 -11.09 42.94 -23.17
CA LYS A 156 -12.45 43.11 -23.70
C LYS A 156 -12.37 42.99 -25.23
N GLY A 157 -13.11 42.07 -25.82
CA GLY A 157 -13.14 41.88 -27.27
C GLY A 157 -14.31 41.03 -27.75
N ILE A 158 -15.47 41.68 -27.83
CA ILE A 158 -16.51 41.61 -28.88
C ILE A 158 -16.85 40.24 -29.54
N VAL A 159 -18.14 39.95 -29.44
CA VAL A 159 -19.03 38.99 -30.13
C VAL A 159 -18.88 38.97 -31.66
N VAL A 160 -18.88 37.78 -32.28
CA VAL A 160 -19.65 37.40 -33.50
C VAL A 160 -19.88 35.87 -33.54
N PRO A 161 -21.11 35.36 -33.75
CA PRO A 161 -21.41 33.98 -34.15
C PRO A 161 -21.62 33.84 -35.68
N PRO A 162 -21.44 32.64 -36.25
CA PRO A 162 -22.55 32.06 -37.04
C PRO A 162 -22.65 30.52 -36.85
N SER A 163 -23.84 30.00 -36.52
CA SER A 163 -24.90 29.47 -37.40
C SER A 163 -24.61 28.11 -38.05
N ASP A 164 -25.42 27.14 -37.61
CA ASP A 164 -26.06 26.02 -38.32
C ASP A 164 -25.27 25.08 -39.25
N SER A 165 -25.27 23.79 -38.88
CA SER A 165 -25.75 22.67 -39.72
C SER A 165 -25.83 21.42 -38.81
N SER A 166 -27.00 20.97 -38.38
CA SER A 166 -27.97 20.12 -39.11
C SER A 166 -27.39 18.78 -39.58
N GLY A 167 -27.94 17.67 -39.06
CA GLY A 167 -27.78 16.32 -39.62
C GLY A 167 -27.43 15.23 -38.60
N GLY A 168 -28.44 14.54 -38.05
CA GLY A 168 -28.28 13.22 -37.42
C GLY A 168 -28.04 12.10 -38.46
N PRO A 169 -28.42 10.83 -38.22
CA PRO A 169 -29.03 10.26 -37.02
C PRO A 169 -28.50 8.84 -36.62
N SER A 170 -29.06 8.35 -35.52
CA SER A 170 -29.48 6.95 -35.26
C SER A 170 -28.49 5.89 -34.74
N SER A 171 -28.93 5.35 -33.60
CA SER A 171 -28.69 4.06 -32.95
C SER A 171 -28.71 2.84 -33.87
N PRO A 172 -28.17 1.71 -33.38
CA PRO A 172 -29.04 0.59 -32.97
C PRO A 172 -28.68 0.10 -31.56
N SER A 173 -29.61 -0.09 -30.59
CA SER A 173 -30.66 -1.12 -30.50
C SER A 173 -30.17 -2.53 -30.85
N VAL A 174 -29.59 -3.21 -29.86
CA VAL A 174 -29.44 -4.67 -29.82
C VAL A 174 -30.13 -5.16 -28.55
N THR A 175 -31.17 -5.96 -28.74
CA THR A 175 -31.91 -6.73 -27.74
C THR A 175 -31.58 -8.23 -27.91
N PRO A 176 -31.90 -9.07 -26.90
CA PRO A 176 -31.12 -10.24 -26.54
C PRO A 176 -31.56 -11.51 -27.28
N GLU A 177 -30.62 -12.44 -27.45
CA GLU A 177 -30.93 -13.82 -27.83
C GLU A 177 -31.03 -14.68 -26.57
N ASP A 178 -32.25 -15.17 -26.37
CA ASP A 178 -32.61 -16.36 -25.62
C ASP A 178 -31.92 -17.59 -26.25
N GLU A 179 -31.12 -18.34 -25.48
CA GLU A 179 -31.02 -19.78 -25.69
C GLU A 179 -31.15 -20.53 -24.38
N SER A 180 -32.32 -21.14 -24.23
CA SER A 180 -32.63 -22.23 -23.33
C SER A 180 -31.77 -23.46 -23.65
N GLY A 181 -30.93 -23.87 -22.71
CA GLY A 181 -30.20 -25.14 -22.76
C GLY A 181 -30.34 -25.89 -21.44
N ALA A 182 -31.28 -26.83 -21.41
CA ALA A 182 -31.39 -27.83 -20.36
C ALA A 182 -30.11 -28.69 -20.27
N SER A 183 -29.73 -29.13 -19.08
CA SER A 183 -29.76 -30.57 -18.74
C SER A 183 -29.02 -30.85 -17.43
N SER A 184 -29.67 -31.69 -16.64
CA SER A 184 -29.27 -32.34 -15.41
C SER A 184 -27.87 -32.97 -15.46
N THR A 185 -27.18 -33.02 -14.32
CA THR A 185 -26.78 -34.31 -13.73
C THR A 185 -26.35 -34.13 -12.28
N GLU A 186 -27.08 -34.80 -11.42
CA GLU A 186 -26.73 -35.13 -10.05
C GLU A 186 -25.42 -35.94 -10.05
N GLY A 187 -24.48 -35.54 -9.20
CA GLY A 187 -23.19 -36.17 -9.02
C GLY A 187 -22.88 -36.29 -7.53
N GLU A 188 -23.72 -37.03 -6.83
CA GLU A 188 -23.46 -37.55 -5.50
C GLU A 188 -22.23 -38.47 -5.55
N THR A 189 -21.16 -38.12 -4.83
CA THR A 189 -20.10 -39.08 -4.51
C THR A 189 -19.47 -38.76 -3.15
N SER A 190 -20.12 -39.31 -2.13
CA SER A 190 -19.50 -40.10 -1.07
C SER A 190 -18.04 -39.77 -0.72
N ALA A 191 -17.87 -39.09 0.40
CA ALA A 191 -16.64 -39.13 1.20
C ALA A 191 -16.29 -40.57 1.64
N PRO A 192 -14.99 -40.93 1.70
CA PRO A 192 -14.50 -41.88 2.68
C PRO A 192 -13.92 -41.14 3.91
N PRO A 193 -14.21 -41.61 5.14
CA PRO A 193 -13.61 -41.08 6.35
C PRO A 193 -12.23 -41.71 6.56
N ASP A 194 -11.16 -40.94 6.39
CA ASP A 194 -9.82 -41.42 6.75
C ASP A 194 -9.41 -40.98 8.15
N LYS A 195 -9.25 -42.03 8.96
CA LYS A 195 -8.83 -42.07 10.34
C LYS A 195 -7.35 -41.70 10.40
N ASN A 196 -7.04 -40.55 11.01
CA ASN A 196 -5.74 -40.33 11.64
C ASN A 196 -5.95 -39.61 12.97
N SER A 197 -6.66 -40.31 13.86
CA SER A 197 -6.50 -40.17 15.30
C SER A 197 -5.17 -40.82 15.72
N GLU A 198 -4.51 -40.19 16.68
CA GLU A 198 -3.34 -40.69 17.43
C GLU A 198 -2.00 -40.55 16.70
N LEU A 199 -1.19 -39.57 17.12
CA LEU A 199 -0.01 -39.84 17.96
C LEU A 199 0.81 -38.56 18.23
N TYR A 200 1.34 -38.48 19.45
CA TYR A 200 2.36 -37.53 19.97
C TYR A 200 1.88 -36.11 20.33
N GLY A 201 2.02 -35.59 21.55
CA GLY A 201 2.65 -36.11 22.76
C GLY A 201 2.45 -35.12 23.92
N LEU A 202 2.03 -35.62 25.07
CA LEU A 202 2.04 -34.86 26.32
C LEU A 202 3.48 -34.60 26.76
N VAL A 203 3.88 -33.33 26.86
CA VAL A 203 5.08 -32.92 27.60
C VAL A 203 4.67 -32.54 29.02
N PRO A 204 5.16 -33.25 30.07
CA PRO A 204 4.87 -32.86 31.45
C PRO A 204 5.65 -31.60 31.85
N ARG A 205 4.92 -30.62 32.39
CA ARG A 205 5.47 -29.41 33.01
C ARG A 205 6.23 -29.77 34.30
N LYS A 206 7.53 -29.47 34.34
CA LYS A 206 8.33 -29.43 35.58
C LYS A 206 7.81 -28.33 36.50
N LYS A 207 7.33 -28.70 37.69
CA LYS A 207 7.21 -27.78 38.84
C LYS A 207 8.63 -27.42 39.30
N ARG A 208 8.88 -26.12 39.52
CA ARG A 208 9.99 -25.65 40.35
C ARG A 208 9.42 -25.44 41.75
N GLU A 209 10.04 -26.09 42.72
CA GLU A 209 9.97 -25.72 44.14
C GLU A 209 10.83 -24.48 44.40
#